data_AF-A0AAQ4FE42-F1
#
_entry.id   AF-A0AAQ4FE42-F1
#
_cell.length_a   1.000
_cell.length_b   1.000
_cell.length_c   1.000
_cell.angle_alpha   90.00
_cell.angle_beta   90.00
_cell.angle_gamma   90.00
#
_symmetry.space_group_name_H-M   'P 1'
#
loop_
_entity.id
_entity.type
_entity.pdbx_description
1 polymer ?
#
loop_
_entity_poly.entity_id
_entity_poly.type
_entity_poly.pdbx_seq_one_letter_code
_entity_poly.pdbx_strand_id
1 'polypeptide(L)'
;MPPAPPEAPGRQIEAIPPPSKADNFLNTCVTIVAVLIVVTLIVMGFILLKCFSVQEVCNRTITISDTNTSLSCESEECKAYALLMRSSKLDFQEACEDFYEHVCGGWTRMAKVAPDEVFKSVARDTRRAVEDQVSDLRNSKGTKPLEDLLAHYELPHWPVVNRTQQFRVFYMLGNAVRDLRLDALISVSAQLDYHNSERYILY
;
A
#
# COMPACT_ATOMS: atom_id res chain seq x y z
N MET A 1 -12.05 -95.92 50.47
CA MET A 1 -11.96 -94.90 49.41
C MET A 1 -13.34 -94.29 49.24
N PRO A 2 -13.53 -93.01 49.62
CA PRO A 2 -14.82 -92.34 49.50
C PRO A 2 -15.06 -91.83 48.05
N PRO A 3 -16.33 -91.70 47.61
CA PRO A 3 -16.70 -91.35 46.24
C PRO A 3 -16.54 -89.86 45.95
N ALA A 4 -16.23 -89.54 44.69
CA ALA A 4 -16.05 -88.18 44.19
C ALA A 4 -17.39 -87.39 44.15
N PRO A 5 -17.37 -86.09 44.47
CA PRO A 5 -18.55 -85.24 44.48
C PRO A 5 -19.01 -84.83 43.06
N PRO A 6 -20.31 -84.51 42.88
CA PRO A 6 -20.92 -84.28 41.58
C PRO A 6 -20.57 -82.90 40.97
N GLU A 7 -20.38 -82.88 39.65
CA GLU A 7 -20.16 -81.69 38.83
C GLU A 7 -21.36 -80.73 38.86
N ALA A 8 -21.07 -79.45 39.04
CA ALA A 8 -22.06 -78.37 39.07
C ALA A 8 -22.52 -77.97 37.66
N PRO A 9 -23.80 -77.55 37.49
CA PRO A 9 -24.38 -77.23 36.18
C PRO A 9 -23.83 -75.92 35.59
N GLY A 10 -23.54 -75.98 34.29
CA GLY A 10 -23.00 -74.89 33.49
C GLY A 10 -23.87 -73.64 33.47
N ARG A 11 -23.25 -72.51 33.80
CA ARG A 11 -23.82 -71.16 33.80
C ARG A 11 -23.97 -70.69 32.35
N GLN A 12 -25.20 -70.55 31.86
CA GLN A 12 -25.46 -69.95 30.56
C GLN A 12 -25.15 -68.44 30.61
N ILE A 13 -24.33 -67.98 29.67
CA ILE A 13 -23.97 -66.57 29.50
C ILE A 13 -25.06 -65.94 28.64
N GLU A 14 -25.87 -65.08 29.26
CA GLU A 14 -26.93 -64.32 28.63
C GLU A 14 -26.33 -63.28 27.68
N ALA A 15 -26.67 -63.36 26.39
CA ALA A 15 -26.13 -62.50 25.36
C ALA A 15 -26.68 -61.06 25.48
N ILE A 16 -25.79 -60.11 25.71
CA ILE A 16 -26.11 -58.68 25.80
C ILE A 16 -26.60 -58.20 24.42
N PRO A 17 -27.78 -57.56 24.31
CA PRO A 17 -28.30 -57.06 23.04
C PRO A 17 -27.40 -55.94 22.49
N PRO A 18 -27.21 -55.87 21.16
CA PRO A 18 -26.40 -54.83 20.54
C PRO A 18 -27.01 -53.44 20.79
N PRO A 19 -26.18 -52.41 21.07
CA PRO A 19 -26.66 -51.08 21.37
C PRO A 19 -27.46 -50.51 20.19
N SER A 20 -28.61 -49.91 20.51
CA SER A 20 -29.52 -49.34 19.54
C SER A 20 -28.85 -48.17 18.82
N LYS A 21 -28.91 -48.13 17.47
CA LYS A 21 -28.29 -47.06 16.66
C LYS A 21 -28.89 -45.67 16.91
N ALA A 22 -30.04 -45.59 17.60
CA ALA A 22 -30.77 -44.36 17.86
C ALA A 22 -30.05 -43.47 18.90
N ASP A 23 -29.38 -44.06 19.90
CA ASP A 23 -28.76 -43.32 20.99
C ASP A 23 -27.49 -42.57 20.55
N ASN A 24 -26.81 -43.08 19.52
CA ASN A 24 -25.60 -42.46 18.96
C ASN A 24 -25.92 -41.23 18.10
N PHE A 25 -27.13 -41.13 17.53
CA PHE A 25 -27.51 -40.01 16.67
C PHE A 25 -27.80 -38.75 17.49
N LEU A 26 -28.50 -38.90 18.62
CA LEU A 26 -28.82 -37.78 19.50
C LEU A 26 -27.56 -37.16 20.11
N ASN A 27 -26.63 -38.00 20.58
CA ASN A 27 -25.35 -37.55 21.12
C ASN A 27 -24.48 -36.84 20.07
N THR A 28 -24.49 -37.31 18.81
CA THR A 28 -23.77 -36.66 17.71
C THR A 28 -24.37 -35.29 17.39
N CYS A 29 -25.70 -35.16 17.41
CA CYS A 29 -26.34 -33.88 17.15
C CYS A 29 -26.06 -32.86 18.27
N VAL A 30 -26.08 -33.30 19.53
CA VAL A 30 -25.78 -32.45 20.69
C VAL A 30 -24.33 -31.96 20.67
N THR A 31 -23.36 -32.82 20.31
CA THR A 31 -21.95 -32.40 20.22
C THR A 31 -21.72 -31.40 19.09
N ILE A 32 -22.35 -31.57 17.92
CA ILE A 32 -22.24 -30.61 16.82
C ILE A 32 -22.81 -29.25 17.22
N VAL A 33 -23.99 -29.22 17.85
CA VAL A 33 -24.61 -27.97 18.31
C VAL A 33 -23.75 -27.29 19.37
N ALA A 34 -23.19 -28.05 20.31
CA ALA A 34 -22.28 -27.52 21.33
C ALA A 34 -21.01 -26.90 20.71
N VAL A 35 -20.40 -27.56 19.72
CA VAL A 35 -19.22 -27.05 19.02
C VAL A 35 -19.55 -25.76 18.27
N LEU A 36 -20.69 -25.68 17.58
CA LEU A 36 -21.12 -24.47 16.88
C LEU A 36 -21.30 -23.30 17.84
N ILE A 37 -21.93 -23.52 18.99
CA ILE A 37 -22.09 -22.47 20.02
C ILE A 37 -20.72 -21.98 20.49
N VAL A 38 -19.79 -22.89 20.82
CA VAL A 38 -18.44 -22.50 21.27
C VAL A 38 -17.70 -21.70 20.21
N VAL A 39 -17.76 -22.10 18.94
CA VAL A 39 -17.14 -21.36 17.83
C VAL A 39 -17.75 -19.96 17.70
N THR A 40 -19.07 -19.82 17.79
CA THR A 40 -19.71 -18.48 17.72
C THR A 40 -19.30 -17.57 18.87
N LEU A 41 -19.14 -18.10 20.09
CA LEU A 41 -18.68 -17.33 21.24
C LEU A 41 -17.24 -16.86 21.09
N ILE A 42 -16.36 -17.71 20.54
CA ILE A 42 -14.96 -17.34 20.26
C ILE A 42 -14.90 -16.23 19.21
N VAL A 43 -15.63 -16.35 18.11
CA VAL A 43 -15.66 -15.32 17.04
C VAL A 43 -16.21 -13.99 17.58
N MET A 44 -17.32 -14.02 18.32
CA MET A 44 -17.86 -12.82 18.99
C MET A 44 -16.84 -12.21 19.96
N GLY A 45 -16.12 -13.01 20.74
CA GLY A 45 -15.06 -12.54 21.62
C GLY A 45 -13.92 -11.84 20.88
N PHE A 46 -13.47 -12.37 19.74
CA PHE A 46 -12.46 -11.72 18.90
C PHE A 46 -12.94 -10.40 18.29
N ILE A 47 -14.20 -10.33 17.84
CA ILE A 47 -14.81 -9.09 17.33
C ILE A 47 -14.85 -8.04 18.44
N LEU A 48 -15.34 -8.39 19.63
CA LEU A 48 -15.40 -7.48 20.78
C LEU A 48 -14.01 -7.01 21.23
N LEU A 49 -13.01 -7.90 21.25
CA LEU A 49 -11.62 -7.54 21.59
C LEU A 49 -11.03 -6.53 20.59
N LYS A 50 -11.30 -6.70 19.30
CA LYS A 50 -10.86 -5.75 18.26
C LYS A 50 -11.59 -4.41 18.36
N CYS A 51 -12.90 -4.43 18.57
CA CYS A 51 -13.67 -3.20 18.80
C CYS A 51 -13.18 -2.44 20.04
N PHE A 52 -12.92 -3.14 21.15
CA PHE A 52 -12.43 -2.53 22.38
C PHE A 52 -11.04 -1.89 22.20
N SER A 53 -10.13 -2.59 21.51
CA SER A 53 -8.78 -2.08 21.24
C SER A 53 -8.78 -0.80 20.39
N VAL A 54 -9.67 -0.73 19.38
CA VAL A 54 -9.82 0.47 18.53
C VAL A 54 -10.43 1.61 19.32
N GLN A 55 -11.43 1.33 20.16
CA GLN A 55 -12.09 2.34 20.97
C GLN A 55 -11.19 2.92 22.06
N GLU A 56 -10.27 2.15 22.63
CA GLU A 56 -9.33 2.67 23.64
C GLU A 56 -8.24 3.59 23.04
N VAL A 57 -7.87 3.37 21.77
CA VAL A 57 -6.99 4.29 21.02
C VAL A 57 -7.73 5.58 20.65
N CYS A 58 -9.01 5.49 20.28
CA CYS A 58 -9.83 6.66 19.91
C CYS A 58 -10.36 7.45 21.11
N ASN A 59 -10.66 6.78 22.23
CA ASN A 59 -11.16 7.39 23.46
C ASN A 59 -10.04 7.83 24.41
N ARG A 60 -8.77 7.56 24.06
CA ARG A 60 -7.68 8.43 24.51
C ARG A 60 -7.84 9.78 23.83
N THR A 61 -8.81 10.54 24.32
CA THR A 61 -8.74 11.99 24.28
C THR A 61 -7.36 12.32 24.80
N ILE A 62 -6.48 12.79 23.92
CA ILE A 62 -5.23 13.40 24.34
C ILE A 62 -5.68 14.59 25.17
N THR A 63 -5.78 14.41 26.48
CA THR A 63 -5.83 15.51 27.43
C THR A 63 -4.44 16.15 27.31
N ILE A 64 -4.30 17.01 26.29
CA ILE A 64 -3.19 17.94 26.18
C ILE A 64 -3.32 18.73 27.47
N SER A 65 -2.45 18.40 28.42
CA SER A 65 -2.42 19.02 29.72
C SER A 65 -2.14 20.50 29.47
N ASP A 66 -3.18 21.33 29.63
CA ASP A 66 -3.11 22.78 29.58
C ASP A 66 -2.19 23.29 30.70
N THR A 67 -0.88 23.21 30.48
CA THR A 67 0.08 24.02 31.21
C THR A 67 0.14 25.37 30.51
N ASN A 68 -0.82 26.25 30.84
CA ASN A 68 -0.81 27.73 30.78
C ASN A 68 0.26 28.46 29.94
N THR A 69 0.45 28.06 28.69
CA THR A 69 0.96 28.93 27.63
C THR A 69 0.33 28.43 26.34
N SER A 70 -0.71 29.12 25.90
CA SER A 70 -1.21 29.05 24.53
C SER A 70 -0.07 29.52 23.62
N LEU A 71 0.82 28.60 23.27
CA LEU A 71 1.87 28.79 22.28
C LEU A 71 1.24 28.71 20.87
N SER A 72 0.19 29.50 20.65
CA SER A 72 -0.41 29.64 19.33
C SER A 72 0.50 30.50 18.49
N CYS A 73 0.93 29.98 17.35
CA CYS A 73 1.74 30.75 16.43
C CYS A 73 0.85 31.76 15.68
N GLU A 74 1.19 33.05 15.78
CA GLU A 74 0.44 34.14 15.16
C GLU A 74 1.08 34.65 13.85
N SER A 75 2.15 34.00 13.39
CA SER A 75 2.81 34.39 12.16
C SER A 75 1.87 34.23 10.94
N GLU A 76 2.05 35.07 9.93
CA GLU A 76 1.22 35.01 8.71
C GLU A 76 1.37 33.67 7.98
N GLU A 77 2.55 33.06 8.04
CA GLU A 77 2.80 31.72 7.52
C GLU A 77 1.96 30.69 8.27
N CYS A 78 1.91 30.76 9.61
CA CYS A 78 1.12 29.83 10.40
C CYS A 78 -0.38 29.98 10.11
N LYS A 79 -0.88 31.22 9.98
CA LYS A 79 -2.26 31.47 9.57
C LYS A 79 -2.56 30.88 8.20
N ALA A 80 -1.66 31.05 7.23
CA ALA A 80 -1.81 30.48 5.89
C ALA A 80 -1.87 28.94 5.92
N TYR A 81 -0.99 28.28 6.69
CA TYR A 81 -1.03 26.83 6.86
C TYR A 81 -2.29 26.37 7.58
N ALA A 82 -2.72 27.06 8.63
CA ALA A 82 -3.95 26.73 9.36
C ALA A 82 -5.18 26.82 8.46
N LEU A 83 -5.26 27.85 7.61
CA LEU A 83 -6.33 27.98 6.61
C LEU A 83 -6.29 26.87 5.57
N LEU A 84 -5.09 26.50 5.07
CA LEU A 84 -4.93 25.39 4.14
C LEU A 84 -5.40 24.06 4.76
N MET A 85 -4.94 23.75 5.99
CA MET A 85 -5.35 22.55 6.73
C MET A 85 -6.86 22.52 6.95
N ARG A 86 -7.44 23.65 7.37
CA ARG A 86 -8.88 23.78 7.59
C ARG A 86 -9.69 23.55 6.30
N SER A 87 -9.21 24.07 5.16
CA SER A 87 -9.89 23.89 3.88
C SER A 87 -9.81 22.45 3.34
N SER A 88 -8.76 21.72 3.70
CA SER A 88 -8.54 20.34 3.24
C SER A 88 -9.37 19.33 4.05
N LYS A 89 -9.62 19.65 5.32
CA LYS A 89 -10.38 18.84 6.28
C LYS A 89 -11.88 18.84 5.98
N LEU A 90 -12.52 17.71 6.21
CA LEU A 90 -13.97 17.56 6.22
C LEU A 90 -14.48 17.43 7.67
N ASP A 91 -15.16 18.47 8.17
CA ASP A 91 -15.53 18.58 9.60
C ASP A 91 -16.55 17.52 10.08
N PHE A 92 -17.28 16.88 9.18
CA PHE A 92 -18.36 15.93 9.52
C PHE A 92 -17.92 14.46 9.54
N GLN A 93 -16.70 14.13 9.12
CA GLN A 93 -16.18 12.76 9.15
C GLN A 93 -15.39 12.54 10.42
N GLU A 94 -15.62 11.44 11.15
CA GLU A 94 -14.80 11.09 12.30
C GLU A 94 -13.42 10.57 11.85
N ALA A 95 -12.35 11.12 12.43
CA ALA A 95 -10.98 10.73 12.10
C ALA A 95 -10.67 9.24 12.38
N CYS A 96 -11.43 8.61 13.28
CA CYS A 96 -11.27 7.21 13.64
C CYS A 96 -11.95 6.23 12.67
N GLU A 97 -12.92 6.69 11.89
CA GLU A 97 -13.59 5.85 10.88
C GLU A 97 -12.83 5.90 9.55
N ASP A 98 -12.52 7.11 9.07
CA ASP A 98 -11.76 7.33 7.84
C ASP A 98 -10.90 8.58 8.00
N PHE A 99 -9.67 8.37 8.47
CA PHE A 99 -8.70 9.45 8.63
C PHE A 99 -8.39 10.14 7.31
N TYR A 100 -8.41 9.41 6.19
CA TYR A 100 -8.11 9.97 4.87
C TYR A 100 -9.22 10.92 4.42
N GLU A 101 -10.49 10.51 4.49
CA GLU A 101 -11.62 11.40 4.19
C GLU A 101 -11.72 12.56 5.21
N HIS A 102 -11.35 12.34 6.48
CA HIS A 102 -11.28 13.42 7.46
C HIS A 102 -10.29 14.52 7.05
N VAL A 103 -9.06 14.17 6.66
CA VAL A 103 -8.00 15.16 6.38
C VAL A 103 -7.96 15.65 4.94
N CYS A 104 -8.42 14.84 3.98
CA CYS A 104 -8.37 15.13 2.54
C CYS A 104 -9.75 15.25 1.89
N GLY A 105 -10.85 14.96 2.57
CA GLY A 105 -12.19 14.97 1.97
C GLY A 105 -12.62 16.35 1.48
N GLY A 106 -12.25 17.42 2.20
CA GLY A 106 -12.47 18.79 1.76
C GLY A 106 -11.73 19.09 0.46
N TRP A 107 -10.44 18.74 0.41
CA TRP A 107 -9.63 18.90 -0.79
C TRP A 107 -10.17 18.09 -1.97
N THR A 108 -10.53 16.82 -1.77
CA THR A 108 -11.02 15.91 -2.82
C THR A 108 -12.30 16.42 -3.46
N ARG A 109 -13.19 17.06 -2.69
CA ARG A 109 -14.43 17.68 -3.20
C ARG A 109 -14.18 18.94 -4.04
N MET A 110 -13.11 19.68 -3.74
CA MET A 110 -12.74 20.90 -4.46
C MET A 110 -11.82 20.64 -5.66
N ALA A 111 -10.99 19.60 -5.56
CA ALA A 111 -9.96 19.27 -6.54
C ALA A 111 -10.59 18.60 -7.77
N LYS A 112 -10.95 19.40 -8.77
CA LYS A 112 -11.36 18.89 -10.08
C LYS A 112 -10.14 18.41 -10.87
N VAL A 113 -10.22 17.18 -11.38
CA VAL A 113 -9.25 16.62 -12.34
C VAL A 113 -9.54 17.23 -13.71
N ALA A 114 -8.52 17.77 -14.38
CA ALA A 114 -8.69 18.33 -15.71
C ALA A 114 -8.94 17.21 -16.74
N PRO A 115 -9.58 17.49 -17.89
CA PRO A 115 -9.96 16.44 -18.86
C PRO A 115 -8.77 15.71 -19.48
N ASP A 116 -7.58 16.32 -19.48
CA ASP A 116 -6.32 15.77 -19.97
C ASP A 116 -5.54 14.97 -18.90
N GLU A 117 -6.16 14.72 -17.75
CA GLU A 117 -5.50 14.14 -16.58
C GLU A 117 -6.23 12.92 -16.04
N VAL A 118 -5.44 11.97 -15.53
CA VAL A 118 -5.99 10.72 -14.96
C VAL A 118 -6.29 10.86 -13.46
N PHE A 119 -5.49 11.64 -12.73
CA PHE A 119 -5.65 11.89 -11.30
C PHE A 119 -5.08 13.24 -10.93
N LYS A 120 -5.54 13.84 -9.84
CA LYS A 120 -4.98 15.05 -9.26
C LYS A 120 -4.33 14.74 -7.91
N SER A 121 -3.22 15.39 -7.60
CA SER A 121 -2.54 15.27 -6.31
C SER A 121 -1.74 16.53 -5.99
N VAL A 122 -1.56 16.80 -4.69
CA VAL A 122 -0.78 17.95 -4.21
C VAL A 122 0.63 17.93 -4.79
N ALA A 123 1.30 16.77 -4.78
CA ALA A 123 2.65 16.63 -5.33
C ALA A 123 2.72 17.03 -6.81
N ARG A 124 1.69 16.72 -7.60
CA ARG A 124 1.65 17.07 -9.02
C ARG A 124 1.33 18.55 -9.23
N ASP A 125 0.44 19.13 -8.44
CA ASP A 125 0.16 20.57 -8.48
C ASP A 125 1.41 21.39 -8.10
N THR A 126 2.16 20.96 -7.08
CA THR A 126 3.46 21.56 -6.74
C THR A 126 4.48 21.40 -7.86
N ARG A 127 4.57 20.20 -8.45
CA ARG A 127 5.49 19.97 -9.57
C ARG A 127 5.16 20.85 -10.76
N ARG A 128 3.88 21.07 -11.07
CA ARG A 128 3.44 21.98 -12.13
C ARG A 128 3.83 23.42 -11.88
N ALA A 129 3.62 23.92 -10.66
CA ALA A 129 4.02 25.28 -10.34
C ALA A 129 5.53 25.51 -10.59
N VAL A 130 6.35 24.48 -10.37
CA VAL A 130 7.78 24.50 -10.70
C VAL A 130 8.02 24.34 -12.21
N GLU A 131 7.35 23.37 -12.85
CA GLU A 131 7.48 23.10 -14.30
C GLU A 131 7.05 24.29 -15.14
N ASP A 132 6.02 25.05 -14.75
CA ASP A 132 5.56 26.26 -15.44
C ASP A 132 6.66 27.34 -15.43
N GLN A 133 7.29 27.57 -14.28
CA GLN A 133 8.43 28.49 -14.17
C GLN A 133 9.62 28.05 -15.04
N VAL A 134 9.88 26.74 -15.10
CA VAL A 134 10.95 26.18 -15.94
C VAL A 134 10.59 26.23 -17.42
N SER A 135 9.32 26.04 -17.77
CA SER A 135 8.83 26.04 -19.15
C SER A 135 8.98 27.42 -19.79
N ASP A 136 8.71 28.50 -19.05
CA ASP A 136 8.92 29.86 -19.54
C ASP A 136 10.39 30.13 -19.89
N LEU A 137 11.30 29.68 -19.02
CA LEU A 137 12.74 29.76 -19.26
C LEU A 137 13.16 28.94 -20.49
N ARG A 138 12.59 27.74 -20.66
CA ARG A 138 12.85 26.89 -21.83
C ARG A 138 12.36 27.54 -23.11
N ASN A 139 11.12 28.03 -23.12
CA ASN A 139 10.49 28.63 -24.29
C ASN A 139 11.23 29.89 -24.75
N SER A 140 11.84 30.64 -23.82
CA SER A 140 12.65 31.83 -24.16
C SER A 140 13.88 31.52 -25.03
N LYS A 141 14.41 30.30 -24.97
CA LYS A 141 15.61 29.88 -25.73
C LYS A 141 15.27 29.20 -27.06
N GLY A 142 14.00 28.87 -27.29
CA GLY A 142 13.54 28.16 -28.49
C GLY A 142 14.21 26.78 -28.65
N THR A 143 14.43 26.36 -29.91
CA THR A 143 15.04 25.06 -30.26
C THR A 143 16.56 25.10 -30.37
N LYS A 144 17.17 26.28 -30.35
CA LYS A 144 18.59 26.46 -30.61
C LYS A 144 19.51 25.62 -29.70
N PRO A 145 19.28 25.53 -28.38
CA PRO A 145 20.10 24.65 -27.53
C PRO A 145 20.03 23.17 -27.92
N LEU A 146 18.89 22.72 -28.45
CA LEU A 146 18.72 21.35 -28.93
C LEU A 146 19.43 21.14 -30.27
N GLU A 147 19.34 22.11 -31.18
CA GLU A 147 20.05 22.09 -32.46
C GLU A 147 21.57 22.06 -32.26
N ASP A 148 22.09 22.90 -31.35
CA ASP A 148 23.51 22.93 -30.99
C ASP A 148 23.96 21.60 -30.36
N LEU A 149 23.13 21.00 -29.51
CA LEU A 149 23.40 19.69 -28.92
C LEU A 149 23.42 18.59 -29.98
N LEU A 150 22.46 18.58 -30.91
CA LEU A 150 22.40 17.61 -31.99
C LEU A 150 23.60 17.74 -32.94
N ALA A 151 24.03 18.97 -33.25
CA ALA A 151 25.24 19.23 -34.02
C ALA A 151 26.49 18.68 -33.31
N HIS A 152 26.57 18.76 -31.99
CA HIS A 152 27.68 18.22 -31.20
C HIS A 152 27.83 16.69 -31.33
N TYR A 153 26.72 15.95 -31.43
CA TYR A 153 26.74 14.49 -31.64
C TYR A 153 26.76 14.08 -33.12
N GLU A 154 27.16 15.00 -34.02
CA GLU A 154 27.22 14.76 -35.46
C GLU A 154 25.84 14.40 -36.07
N LEU A 155 24.76 14.88 -35.45
CA LEU A 155 23.37 14.74 -35.89
C LEU A 155 22.77 16.09 -36.30
N PRO A 156 23.37 16.85 -37.24
CA PRO A 156 22.95 18.22 -37.52
C PRO A 156 21.50 18.32 -38.03
N HIS A 157 20.94 17.21 -38.53
CA HIS A 157 19.54 17.11 -38.94
C HIS A 157 18.97 15.76 -38.50
N TRP A 158 17.68 15.73 -38.16
CA TRP A 158 17.00 14.49 -37.84
C TRP A 158 17.10 13.50 -39.02
N PRO A 159 17.47 12.22 -38.82
CA PRO A 159 17.66 11.24 -39.90
C PRO A 159 16.43 11.03 -40.79
N VAL A 160 15.23 11.38 -40.28
CA VAL A 160 13.97 11.39 -41.05
C VAL A 160 14.06 12.34 -42.26
N VAL A 161 14.88 13.40 -42.17
CA VAL A 161 15.05 14.43 -43.19
C VAL A 161 16.08 14.01 -44.26
N ASN A 162 17.05 13.15 -43.93
CA ASN A 162 18.08 12.73 -44.89
C ASN A 162 18.47 11.25 -44.76
N ARG A 163 17.97 10.41 -45.69
CA ARG A 163 18.13 8.95 -45.67
C ARG A 163 19.49 8.42 -46.11
N THR A 164 20.39 9.27 -46.63
CA THR A 164 21.62 8.79 -47.29
C THR A 164 22.85 8.73 -46.37
N GLN A 165 22.73 9.04 -45.08
CA GLN A 165 23.86 9.01 -44.16
C GLN A 165 24.08 7.63 -43.53
N GLN A 166 25.33 7.18 -43.51
CA GLN A 166 25.75 5.98 -42.79
C GLN A 166 26.01 6.34 -41.33
N PHE A 167 25.11 5.92 -40.46
CA PHE A 167 25.18 6.21 -39.03
C PHE A 167 25.95 5.12 -38.30
N ARG A 168 26.97 5.49 -37.52
CA ARG A 168 27.61 4.59 -36.54
C ARG A 168 26.74 4.53 -35.29
N VAL A 169 25.61 3.82 -35.39
CA VAL A 169 24.54 3.81 -34.38
C VAL A 169 25.08 3.57 -32.97
N PHE A 170 25.91 2.55 -32.76
CA PHE A 170 26.46 2.24 -31.44
C PHE A 170 27.45 3.29 -30.91
N TYR A 171 28.19 3.97 -31.78
CA TYR A 171 29.12 5.02 -31.37
C TYR A 171 28.37 6.26 -30.90
N MET A 172 27.40 6.72 -31.69
CA MET A 172 26.55 7.85 -31.32
C MET A 172 25.72 7.53 -30.08
N LEU A 173 25.18 6.31 -30.01
CA LEU A 173 24.43 5.85 -28.84
C LEU A 173 25.32 5.81 -27.60
N GLY A 174 26.54 5.28 -27.71
CA GLY A 174 27.48 5.23 -26.59
C GLY A 174 27.82 6.63 -26.05
N ASN A 175 28.04 7.60 -26.93
CA ASN A 175 28.27 9.00 -26.52
C ASN A 175 27.02 9.61 -25.88
N ALA A 176 25.84 9.42 -26.48
CA ALA A 176 24.58 9.94 -25.94
C ALA A 176 24.23 9.34 -24.57
N VAL A 177 24.38 8.02 -24.40
CA VAL A 177 24.18 7.33 -23.11
C VAL A 177 25.16 7.88 -22.07
N ARG A 178 26.44 8.00 -22.41
CA ARG A 178 27.48 8.48 -21.49
C ARG A 178 27.27 9.94 -21.07
N ASP A 179 27.00 10.81 -22.03
CA ASP A 179 27.06 12.27 -21.82
C ASP A 179 25.68 12.85 -21.43
N LEU A 180 24.58 12.26 -21.92
CA LEU A 180 23.21 12.73 -21.66
C LEU A 180 22.43 11.84 -20.70
N ARG A 181 22.98 10.68 -20.29
CA ARG A 181 22.24 9.65 -19.54
C ARG A 181 20.91 9.27 -20.19
N LEU A 182 20.92 9.17 -21.52
CA LEU A 182 19.75 8.71 -22.28
C LEU A 182 19.79 7.20 -22.41
N ASP A 183 18.74 6.51 -21.96
CA ASP A 183 18.55 5.10 -22.22
C ASP A 183 17.86 4.91 -23.57
N ALA A 184 18.61 4.41 -24.55
CA ALA A 184 18.07 4.14 -25.88
C ALA A 184 18.62 2.80 -26.40
N LEU A 185 17.71 1.90 -26.84
CA LEU A 185 17.98 0.50 -27.26
C LEU A 185 18.55 -0.41 -26.16
N ILE A 186 19.62 0.01 -25.51
CA ILE A 186 20.23 -0.64 -24.36
C ILE A 186 20.33 0.39 -23.22
N SER A 187 19.90 0.00 -22.03
CA SER A 187 20.16 0.74 -20.80
C SER A 187 21.46 0.19 -20.24
N VAL A 188 22.46 1.05 -20.05
CA VAL A 188 23.73 0.65 -19.43
C VAL A 188 23.94 1.53 -18.22
N SER A 189 24.01 0.93 -17.04
CA SER A 189 24.20 1.68 -15.79
C SER A 189 25.23 1.00 -14.89
N ALA A 190 26.08 1.80 -14.26
CA ALA A 190 26.97 1.32 -13.21
C ALA A 190 26.23 1.40 -11.88
N GLN A 191 25.90 0.24 -11.30
CA GLN A 191 25.22 0.14 -10.00
C GLN A 191 25.98 -0.81 -9.08
N LEU A 192 25.63 -0.81 -7.80
CA LEU A 192 26.21 -1.75 -6.83
C LEU A 192 25.86 -3.19 -7.23
N ASP A 193 26.83 -4.10 -7.07
CA ASP A 193 26.61 -5.52 -7.26
C ASP A 193 25.64 -6.02 -6.18
N TYR A 194 24.53 -6.63 -6.61
CA TYR A 194 23.53 -7.20 -5.71
C TYR A 194 24.12 -8.26 -4.77
N HIS A 195 25.17 -8.96 -5.20
CA HIS A 195 25.87 -9.95 -4.39
C HIS A 195 27.03 -9.38 -3.57
N ASN A 196 27.49 -8.17 -3.88
CA ASN A 196 28.59 -7.52 -3.18
C ASN A 196 28.48 -5.98 -3.20
N SER A 197 27.98 -5.40 -2.12
CA SER A 197 27.79 -3.95 -1.99
C SER A 197 29.09 -3.12 -1.95
N GLU A 198 30.27 -3.76 -1.96
CA GLU A 198 31.56 -3.06 -2.06
C GLU A 198 32.03 -2.88 -3.52
N ARG A 199 31.30 -3.44 -4.49
CA ARG A 199 31.67 -3.39 -5.91
C ARG A 199 30.57 -2.76 -6.74
N TYR A 200 30.99 -2.08 -7.81
CA TYR A 200 30.11 -1.60 -8.86
C TYR A 200 30.26 -2.49 -10.08
N ILE A 201 29.15 -2.90 -10.68
CA ILE A 201 29.11 -3.64 -11.95
C ILE A 201 28.21 -2.93 -12.95
N LEU A 202 28.39 -3.24 -14.22
CA LEU A 202 27.53 -2.75 -15.29
C LEU A 202 26.30 -3.65 -15.42
N TYR A 203 25.13 -3.03 -15.41
CA TYR A 203 23.83 -3.63 -15.72
C TYR A 203 23.34 -3.09 -17.05
#